data_AF-A0A7V3XG41-F1
#
_entry.id   AF-A0A7V3XG41-F1
#
_cell.length_a   1.000
_cell.length_b   1.000
_cell.length_c   1.000
_cell.angle_alpha   90.00
_cell.angle_beta   90.00
_cell.angle_gamma   90.00
#
_symmetry.space_group_name_H-M   'P 1'
#
loop_
_entity.id
_entity.type
_entity.pdbx_description
1 polymer ?
#
loop_
_entity_poly.entity_id
_entity_poly.type
_entity_poly.pdbx_seq_one_letter_code
_entity_poly.pdbx_strand_id
1 'polypeptide(L)' 'MVRIEFVPVGRNRREWMWKARDESKVNTITISGQRFDSLGEAVRDAREQIDGLAARDDGGDGGPFAA' A
#
# COMPACT_ATOMS: atom_id res chain seq x y z
N MET A 1 -7.82 7.04 8.23
CA MET A 1 -8.23 6.95 6.80
C MET A 1 -6.95 6.96 5.99
N VAL A 2 -6.72 5.92 5.20
CA VAL A 2 -5.44 5.71 4.51
C VAL A 2 -5.56 6.20 3.07
N ARG A 3 -4.68 7.14 2.68
CA ARG A 3 -4.56 7.64 1.31
C ARG A 3 -3.36 7.03 0.63
N ILE A 4 -3.57 6.43 -0.54
CA ILE A 4 -2.51 5.82 -1.35
C ILE A 4 -2.14 6.76 -2.48
N GLU A 5 -0.85 6.96 -2.69
CA GLU A 5 -0.30 7.71 -3.81
C GLU A 5 0.68 6.84 -4.60
N PHE A 6 0.46 6.75 -5.91
CA PHE A 6 1.32 6.01 -6.84
C PHE A 6 2.23 7.01 -7.56
N VAL A 7 3.54 6.81 -7.43
CA VAL A 7 4.57 7.68 -8.01
C VAL A 7 5.41 6.90 -9.01
N PRO A 8 5.53 7.38 -10.27
CA PRO A 8 6.47 6.82 -11.21
C PRO A 8 7.90 7.16 -10.76
N VAL A 9 8.75 6.16 -10.63
CA VAL A 9 10.15 6.27 -10.23
C VAL A 9 11.06 5.85 -11.39
N GLY A 10 12.35 6.18 -11.28
CA GLY A 10 13.34 5.87 -12.32
C GLY A 10 13.51 6.95 -13.38
N ARG A 11 14.71 7.01 -13.97
CA ARG A 11 15.09 8.03 -14.99
C ARG A 11 14.23 7.96 -16.26
N ASN A 12 13.60 6.82 -16.54
CA ASN A 12 12.72 6.60 -17.69
C ASN A 12 11.21 6.53 -17.32
N ARG A 13 10.82 6.80 -16.06
CA ARG A 13 9.42 6.65 -15.56
C ARG A 13 8.77 5.30 -15.91
N ARG A 14 9.59 4.25 -16.03
CA ARG A 14 9.14 2.88 -16.28
C ARG A 14 8.90 2.12 -14.99
N GLU A 15 9.43 2.60 -13.89
CA GLU A 15 9.26 1.99 -12.58
C GLU A 15 8.15 2.74 -11.82
N TRP A 16 7.48 2.04 -10.92
CA TRP A 16 6.37 2.53 -10.11
C TRP A 16 6.64 2.21 -8.65
N MET A 17 6.25 3.13 -7.77
CA MET A 17 6.29 2.94 -6.32
C MET A 17 5.00 3.50 -5.75
N TRP A 18 4.53 2.93 -4.65
CA TRP A 18 3.36 3.44 -3.95
C TRP A 18 3.71 3.80 -2.52
N LYS A 19 3.00 4.79 -2.00
CA LYS A 19 3.09 5.24 -0.61
C LYS A 19 1.68 5.41 -0.05
N ALA A 20 1.41 4.76 1.06
CA ALA A 20 0.20 4.95 1.84
C ALA A 20 0.49 5.88 3.00
N ARG A 21 -0.30 6.94 3.13
CA ARG A 21 -0.29 7.86 4.27
C ARG A 21 -1.56 7.63 5.06
N ASP A 22 -1.43 7.33 6.33
CA ASP A 22 -2.59 7.39 7.21
C ASP A 22 -2.77 8.83 7.71
N GLU A 23 -3.93 9.43 7.44
CA GLU A 23 -4.24 10.80 7.87
C GLU A 23 -4.57 10.88 9.37
N SER A 24 -4.88 9.74 10.01
CA SER A 24 -5.24 9.67 11.43
C SER A 24 -4.00 9.55 12.33
N LYS A 25 -2.94 8.92 11.84
CA LYS A 25 -1.62 8.82 12.50
C LYS A 25 -0.68 9.76 11.76
N VAL A 26 -0.66 11.04 12.18
CA VAL A 26 0.05 12.21 11.60
C VAL A 26 1.50 11.97 11.07
N ASN A 27 2.15 10.85 11.37
CA ASN A 27 3.48 10.49 10.85
C ASN A 27 3.66 9.06 10.30
N THR A 28 2.59 8.29 10.10
CA THR A 28 2.73 6.93 9.54
C THR A 28 2.57 6.96 8.03
N ILE A 29 3.69 6.82 7.34
CA ILE A 29 3.76 6.68 5.89
C ILE A 29 4.36 5.30 5.60
N THR A 30 3.55 4.41 5.05
CA THR A 30 3.99 3.10 4.57
C THR A 30 4.38 3.24 3.11
N ILE A 31 5.56 2.77 2.72
CA ILE A 31 6.05 2.76 1.34
C ILE A 31 6.28 1.32 0.92
N SER A 32 6.02 1.00 -0.35
CA SER A 32 6.15 -0.36 -0.90
C SER A 32 7.53 -1.00 -0.72
N GLY A 33 8.56 -0.21 -0.42
CA GLY A 33 9.94 -0.65 -0.20
C GLY A 33 10.66 -1.12 -1.47
N GLN A 34 9.91 -1.55 -2.47
CA GLN A 34 10.37 -2.04 -3.77
C GLN A 34 9.80 -1.20 -4.92
N ARG A 35 10.48 -1.24 -6.06
CA ARG A 35 10.04 -0.59 -7.30
C ARG A 35 9.46 -1.65 -8.22
N PHE A 36 8.32 -1.34 -8.83
CA PHE A 36 7.61 -2.24 -9.72
C PHE A 36 7.76 -1.78 -11.17
N ASP A 37 7.87 -2.70 -12.11
CA ASP A 37 7.93 -2.35 -13.54
C ASP A 37 6.56 -1.95 -14.11
N SER A 38 5.46 -2.27 -13.41
CA SER A 38 4.10 -1.91 -13.81
C SER A 38 3.26 -1.31 -12.68
N LEU A 39 2.39 -0.35 -13.02
CA LEU A 39 1.40 0.22 -12.09
C LEU A 39 0.49 -0.85 -11.48
N GLY A 40 0.11 -1.87 -12.26
CA GLY A 40 -0.77 -2.95 -11.77
C GLY A 40 -0.14 -3.79 -10.65
N GLU A 41 1.17 -4.03 -10.72
CA GLU A 41 1.91 -4.73 -9.66
C GLU A 41 1.99 -3.87 -8.40
N ALA A 42 2.30 -2.58 -8.56
CA ALA A 42 2.30 -1.62 -7.46
C ALA A 42 0.93 -1.53 -6.77
N VAL A 43 -0.16 -1.52 -7.53
CA VAL A 43 -1.53 -1.46 -6.98
C VAL A 43 -1.88 -2.75 -6.22
N ARG A 44 -1.46 -3.92 -6.71
CA ARG A 44 -1.71 -5.20 -6.02
C ARG A 44 -1.01 -5.25 -4.68
N ASP A 45 0.28 -4.94 -4.64
CA ASP A 45 1.07 -4.90 -3.41
C ASP A 45 0.53 -3.86 -2.42
N ALA A 46 0.16 -2.66 -2.91
CA ALA A 46 -0.48 -1.63 -2.08
C ALA A 46 -1.75 -2.13 -1.41
N ARG A 47 -2.59 -2.82 -2.18
CA ARG A 47 -3.85 -3.34 -1.68
C ARG A 47 -3.62 -4.44 -0.65
N GLU A 48 -2.68 -5.36 -0.88
CA GLU A 48 -2.34 -6.42 0.09
C GLU A 48 -1.79 -5.85 1.40
N GLN A 49 -0.88 -4.86 1.33
CA GLN A 49 -0.33 -4.26 2.54
C GLN A 49 -1.34 -3.40 3.32
N ILE A 50 -2.28 -2.75 2.62
CA ILE A 50 -3.29 -1.90 3.26
C ILE A 50 -4.46 -2.72 3.80
N ASP A 51 -4.87 -3.76 3.11
CA ASP A 51 -5.81 -4.75 3.63
C ASP A 51 -5.25 -5.37 4.92
N GLY A 52 -3.96 -5.74 4.91
CA GLY A 52 -3.25 -6.20 6.10
C GLY A 52 -3.06 -5.13 7.19
N LEU A 53 -3.05 -3.83 6.85
CA LEU A 53 -2.98 -2.73 7.82
C LEU A 53 -4.36 -2.43 8.44
N ALA A 54 -5.42 -2.47 7.63
CA ALA A 54 -6.80 -2.29 8.07
C ALA A 54 -7.25 -3.44 8.97
N ALA A 55 -6.93 -4.68 8.60
CA ALA A 55 -7.18 -5.86 9.43
C ALA A 55 -6.44 -5.85 10.78
N ARG A 56 -5.41 -5.00 10.93
CA ARG A 56 -4.61 -4.90 12.16
C ARG A 56 -5.05 -3.76 13.09
N ASP A 57 -5.85 -2.81 12.58
CA ASP A 57 -6.39 -1.68 13.36
C ASP A 57 -7.83 -1.97 13.84
N ASP A 58 -8.55 -2.90 13.18
CA ASP A 58 -9.83 -3.44 13.66
C ASP A 58 -9.62 -4.74 14.43
N GLY A 59 -9.70 -4.68 15.77
CA GLY A 59 -9.80 -5.84 16.64
C GLY A 59 -11.14 -6.57 16.53
N GLY A 60 -11.48 -7.08 15.34
CA GLY A 60 -12.74 -7.75 15.07
C GLY A 60 -12.66 -8.71 13.88
N ASP A 61 -12.59 -10.00 14.21
CA ASP A 61 -13.23 -11.13 13.50
C ASP A 61 -13.44 -11.00 11.96
N GLY A 62 -12.61 -11.71 11.18
CA GLY A 62 -12.93 -12.04 9.78
C GLY A 62 -12.03 -11.45 8.70
N GLY A 63 -10.72 -11.74 8.73
CA GLY A 63 -9.87 -11.57 7.54
C GLY A 63 -10.14 -12.68 6.51
N PRO A 64 -10.20 -12.39 5.19
CA PRO A 64 -10.53 -13.36 4.13
C PRO A 64 -9.37 -14.32 3.79
N PHE A 65 -8.89 -15.04 4.80
CA PHE A 65 -8.08 -16.25 4.66
C PHE A 65 -8.74 -17.42 5.39
N ALA A 66 -10.07 -17.48 5.40
CA ALA A 66 -10.81 -18.69 5.69
C ALA A 66 -10.67 -19.62 4.46
N ALA A 67 -9.72 -20.54 4.54
CA ALA A 67 -9.45 -21.61 3.60
C ALA A 67 -10.49 -22.74 3.68
#